data_AF-A0A7K2EEP9-F1
#
_entry.id   AF-A0A7K2EEP9-F1
#
_cell.length_a   1.000
_cell.length_b   1.000
_cell.length_c   1.000
_cell.angle_alpha   90.00
_cell.angle_beta   90.00
_cell.angle_gamma   90.00
#
_symmetry.space_group_name_H-M   'P 1'
#
loop_
_entity.id
_entity.type
_entity.pdbx_description
1 polymer ?
#
loop_
_entity_poly.entity_id
_entity_poly.type
_entity_poly.pdbx_seq_one_letter_code
_entity_poly.pdbx_strand_id
1 'polypeptide(L)'
;MSAVPGGASATAPATVESPVPIIDISPAAHGGDGLAEVGRAVDEACRTIGFFVIVGHGVPEGVIDAVWTAAREFFDLPLEVKRRSPA
;
A
#
# COMPACT_ATOMS: atom_id res chain seq x y z
N MET A 1 12.19 33.89 20.95
CA MET A 1 11.09 34.81 20.61
C MET A 1 11.06 34.95 19.09
N SER A 2 10.24 34.14 18.41
CA SER A 2 9.58 34.52 17.16
C SER A 2 8.53 33.45 16.89
N ALA A 3 7.28 33.80 17.09
CA ALA A 3 6.14 32.94 16.82
C ALA A 3 5.96 32.84 15.31
N VAL A 4 5.87 31.62 14.78
CA VAL A 4 5.40 31.38 13.41
C VAL A 4 3.88 31.60 13.42
N PRO A 5 3.32 32.49 12.58
CA PRO A 5 1.87 32.67 12.53
C PRO A 5 1.23 31.43 11.91
N GLY A 6 0.28 30.86 12.66
CA GLY A 6 -0.61 29.82 12.18
C GLY A 6 -1.58 30.37 11.13
N GLY A 7 -1.73 29.62 10.05
CA GLY A 7 -2.65 29.91 8.96
C GLY A 7 -2.71 28.75 7.97
N ALA A 8 -2.90 27.52 8.47
CA ALA A 8 -3.23 26.41 7.59
C ALA A 8 -4.73 26.53 7.24
N SER A 9 -5.00 27.15 6.09
CA SER A 9 -6.30 27.01 5.43
C SER A 9 -6.54 25.52 5.21
N ALA A 10 -7.54 24.96 5.89
CA ALA A 10 -7.97 23.59 5.69
C ALA A 10 -8.67 23.48 4.34
N THR A 11 -7.88 23.31 3.29
CA THR A 11 -8.41 22.90 1.99
C THR A 11 -8.90 21.47 2.15
N ALA A 12 -10.21 21.25 1.98
CA ALA A 12 -10.79 19.92 1.87
C ALA A 12 -9.99 19.11 0.82
N PRO A 13 -9.73 17.81 1.03
CA PRO A 13 -8.95 17.04 0.07
C PRO A 13 -9.65 17.11 -1.29
N ALA A 14 -8.96 17.66 -2.29
CA ALA A 14 -9.37 17.51 -3.66
C ALA A 14 -9.47 16.00 -3.92
N THR A 15 -10.66 15.53 -4.27
CA THR A 15 -10.87 14.15 -4.72
C THR A 15 -10.13 14.02 -6.05
N VAL A 16 -8.86 13.62 -5.98
CA VAL A 16 -8.14 13.12 -7.12
C VAL A 16 -8.79 11.78 -7.45
N GLU A 17 -9.60 11.73 -8.51
CA GLU A 17 -9.93 10.46 -9.16
C GLU A 17 -8.60 9.85 -9.58
N SER A 18 -8.10 8.95 -8.74
CA SER A 18 -6.84 8.28 -8.99
C SER A 18 -7.06 7.38 -10.21
N PRO A 19 -6.25 7.51 -11.27
CA PRO A 19 -6.35 6.61 -12.42
C PRO A 19 -5.93 5.17 -12.06
N VAL A 20 -5.41 4.94 -10.86
CA VAL A 20 -4.90 3.64 -10.43
C VAL A 20 -6.06 2.69 -10.12
N PRO A 21 -6.18 1.55 -10.84
CA PRO A 21 -7.24 0.58 -10.60
C PRO A 21 -7.09 -0.09 -9.24
N ILE A 22 -8.23 -0.27 -8.56
CA ILE A 22 -8.34 -1.08 -7.34
C ILE A 22 -9.00 -2.40 -7.74
N ILE A 23 -8.33 -3.53 -7.46
CA ILE A 23 -8.76 -4.87 -7.83
C ILE A 23 -9.10 -5.66 -6.56
N ASP A 24 -10.34 -6.11 -6.42
CA ASP A 24 -10.71 -7.06 -5.36
C ASP A 24 -10.31 -8.47 -5.79
N ILE A 25 -9.41 -9.10 -5.02
CA ILE A 25 -8.91 -10.44 -5.31
C ILE A 25 -9.61 -11.52 -4.49
N SER A 26 -10.60 -11.17 -3.65
CA SER A 26 -11.40 -12.13 -2.88
C SER A 26 -11.97 -13.26 -3.74
N PRO A 27 -12.51 -13.00 -4.96
CA PRO A 27 -13.07 -14.08 -5.80
C PRO A 27 -12.04 -15.12 -6.24
N ALA A 28 -10.77 -14.74 -6.39
CA ALA A 28 -9.72 -15.66 -6.81
C ALA A 28 -9.40 -16.73 -5.74
N ALA A 29 -9.67 -16.47 -4.46
CA ALA A 29 -9.43 -17.40 -3.37
C ALA A 29 -10.27 -18.70 -3.48
N HIS A 30 -11.37 -18.65 -4.22
CA HIS A 30 -12.29 -19.78 -4.40
C HIS A 30 -12.11 -20.52 -5.74
N GLY A 31 -11.19 -20.07 -6.60
CA GLY A 31 -10.93 -20.67 -7.91
C GLY A 31 -12.05 -20.43 -8.94
N GLY A 32 -12.07 -21.23 -10.00
CA GLY A 32 -13.09 -21.16 -11.05
C GLY A 32 -13.11 -19.82 -11.79
N ASP A 33 -14.31 -19.35 -12.12
CA ASP A 33 -14.50 -18.12 -12.91
C ASP A 33 -13.96 -16.86 -12.21
N GLY A 34 -14.00 -16.82 -10.87
CA GLY A 34 -13.46 -15.71 -10.08
C GLY A 34 -11.94 -15.55 -10.24
N LEU A 35 -11.20 -16.65 -10.38
CA LEU A 35 -9.76 -16.60 -10.65
C LEU A 35 -9.48 -16.06 -12.06
N ALA A 36 -10.25 -16.48 -13.06
CA ALA A 36 -10.09 -16.00 -14.43
C ALA A 36 -10.45 -14.52 -14.57
N GLU A 37 -11.47 -14.05 -13.85
CA GLU A 37 -11.86 -12.64 -13.82
C GLU A 37 -10.77 -11.75 -13.20
N VAL A 38 -10.29 -12.10 -12.00
CA VAL A 38 -9.20 -11.37 -11.34
C VAL A 38 -7.94 -11.39 -12.20
N GLY A 39 -7.62 -12.53 -12.84
CA GLY A 39 -6.49 -12.65 -13.76
C GLY A 39 -6.57 -11.68 -14.94
N ARG A 40 -7.75 -11.54 -15.58
CA ARG A 40 -7.95 -10.57 -16.66
C ARG A 40 -7.81 -9.12 -16.19
N ALA A 41 -8.33 -8.80 -15.01
CA ALA A 41 -8.22 -7.45 -14.45
C ALA A 41 -6.76 -7.08 -14.15
N VAL A 42 -5.98 -8.02 -13.60
CA VAL A 42 -4.55 -7.83 -13.34
C VAL A 42 -3.75 -7.71 -14.64
N ASP A 43 -4.03 -8.56 -15.65
CA ASP A 43 -3.38 -8.47 -16.96
C ASP A 43 -3.60 -7.09 -17.60
N GLU A 44 -4.85 -6.61 -17.64
CA GLU A 44 -5.17 -5.31 -18.22
C GLU A 44 -4.49 -4.17 -17.45
N ALA A 45 -4.51 -4.19 -16.12
CA ALA A 45 -3.85 -3.17 -15.30
C ALA A 45 -2.33 -3.14 -15.54
N CYS A 46 -1.69 -4.30 -15.67
CA CYS A 46 -0.27 -4.42 -16.00
C CYS A 46 0.06 -3.89 -17.40
N ARG A 47 -0.82 -4.12 -18.39
CA ARG A 47 -0.60 -3.72 -19.79
C ARG A 47 -0.86 -2.24 -20.06
N THR A 48 -1.69 -1.60 -19.24
CA THR A 48 -2.10 -0.20 -19.42
C THR A 48 -1.31 0.75 -18.54
N ILE A 49 -1.53 0.71 -17.22
CA ILE A 49 -0.93 1.63 -16.26
C ILE A 49 0.37 1.06 -15.67
N GLY A 50 0.47 -0.28 -15.60
CA GLY A 50 1.59 -0.97 -14.96
C GLY A 50 1.53 -0.94 -13.44
N PHE A 51 0.43 -0.45 -12.85
CA PHE A 51 0.27 -0.29 -11.41
C PHE A 51 -1.20 -0.44 -11.01
N PHE A 52 -1.44 -1.09 -9.86
CA PHE A 52 -2.77 -1.31 -9.30
C PHE A 52 -2.69 -1.50 -7.78
N VAL A 53 -3.81 -1.33 -7.10
CA VAL A 53 -3.98 -1.64 -5.66
C VAL A 53 -4.87 -2.85 -5.54
N ILE A 54 -4.60 -3.74 -4.59
CA ILE A 54 -5.46 -4.89 -4.30
C ILE A 54 -6.21 -4.72 -2.99
N VAL A 55 -7.43 -5.24 -2.94
CA VAL A 55 -8.22 -5.45 -1.71
C VAL A 55 -8.66 -6.92 -1.65
N GLY A 56 -9.13 -7.39 -0.49
CA GLY A 56 -9.61 -8.77 -0.38
C GLY A 56 -8.51 -9.84 -0.33
N HIS A 57 -7.28 -9.45 -0.02
CA HIS A 57 -6.11 -10.35 -0.02
C HIS A 57 -6.07 -11.37 1.13
N GLY A 58 -6.94 -11.25 2.13
CA GLY A 58 -7.00 -12.18 3.27
C GLY A 58 -5.85 -12.09 4.28
N VAL A 59 -4.79 -11.30 4.02
CA VAL A 59 -3.75 -10.98 5.02
C VAL A 59 -4.39 -10.34 6.28
N PRO A 60 -4.21 -10.94 7.48
CA PRO A 60 -4.75 -10.39 8.72
C PRO A 60 -4.10 -9.05 9.10
N GLU A 61 -4.88 -8.15 9.69
CA GLU A 61 -4.41 -6.82 10.13
C GLU A 61 -3.20 -6.89 11.07
N GLY A 62 -3.21 -7.85 12.01
CA GLY A 62 -2.09 -8.02 12.95
C GLY A 62 -0.76 -8.38 12.28
N VAL A 63 -0.78 -8.98 11.08
CA VAL A 63 0.44 -9.22 10.29
C VAL A 63 0.96 -7.90 9.71
N ILE A 64 0.06 -7.06 9.19
CA ILE A 64 0.38 -5.74 8.66
C ILE A 64 0.98 -4.86 9.76
N ASP A 65 0.36 -4.83 10.93
CA ASP A 65 0.83 -4.08 12.10
C ASP A 65 2.21 -4.55 12.57
N ALA A 66 2.44 -5.86 12.60
CA ALA A 66 3.73 -6.44 12.99
C ALA A 66 4.84 -6.05 12.02
N VAL A 67 4.59 -6.09 10.70
CA VAL A 67 5.55 -5.65 9.68
C VAL A 67 5.90 -4.17 9.85
N TRP A 68 4.90 -3.31 10.04
CA TRP A 68 5.14 -1.88 10.27
C TRP A 68 5.92 -1.62 11.55
N THR A 69 5.63 -2.35 12.62
CA THR A 69 6.35 -2.25 13.90
C THR A 69 7.82 -2.64 13.72
N ALA A 70 8.08 -3.81 13.13
CA ALA A 70 9.43 -4.29 12.87
C ALA A 70 10.22 -3.34 11.96
N ALA A 71 9.58 -2.78 10.92
CA ALA A 71 10.21 -1.80 10.04
C ALA A 71 10.64 -0.55 10.82
N ARG A 72 9.76 0.01 11.66
CA ARG A 72 10.10 1.18 12.50
C ARG A 72 11.26 0.88 13.44
N GLU A 73 11.16 -0.22 14.20
CA GLU A 73 12.22 -0.66 15.12
C GLU A 73 13.57 -0.80 14.41
N PHE A 74 13.60 -1.39 13.21
CA PHE A 74 14.82 -1.49 12.43
C PHE A 74 15.34 -0.12 12.00
N PHE A 75 14.49 0.75 11.45
CA PHE A 75 14.92 2.05 10.93
C PHE A 75 15.31 3.05 12.03
N ASP A 76 14.83 2.87 13.27
CA ASP A 76 15.23 3.63 14.45
C ASP A 76 16.62 3.25 14.99
N LEU A 77 17.20 2.12 14.54
CA LEU A 77 18.57 1.74 14.91
C LEU A 77 19.62 2.72 14.32
N PRO A 78 20.78 2.88 14.98
CA PRO A 78 21.92 3.60 14.42
C PRO A 78 22.32 3.07 13.04
N LEU A 79 22.81 3.96 12.18
CA LEU A 79 23.15 3.63 10.80
C LEU A 79 24.19 2.50 10.72
N GLU A 80 25.16 2.51 11.62
CA GLU A 80 26.23 1.50 11.71
C GLU A 80 25.65 0.12 12.01
N VAL A 81 24.58 0.04 12.81
CA VAL A 81 23.90 -1.21 13.14
C VAL A 81 23.12 -1.73 11.94
N LYS A 82 22.37 -0.86 11.25
CA LYS A 82 21.57 -1.22 10.06
C LYS A 82 22.43 -1.74 8.90
N ARG A 83 23.64 -1.19 8.72
CA ARG A 83 24.60 -1.58 7.68
C ARG A 83 25.27 -2.94 7.90
N ARG A 84 25.06 -3.58 9.05
CA ARG A 84 25.58 -4.94 9.32
C ARG A 84 24.68 -6.04 8.75
N SER A 85 23.45 -5.73 8.36
CA SER A 85 22.59 -6.68 7.68
C SER A 85 23.19 -7.01 6.30
N PRO A 86 23.51 -8.28 6.01
CA PRO A 86 23.97 -8.66 4.68
C PRO A 86 22.86 -8.39 3.65
N ALA A 87 23.29 -8.01 2.44
CA ALA A 87 22.41 -7.85 1.28
C ALA A 87 21.92 -9.20 0.74
#